data_AF-A0A4P9VTU1-F1
#
_entry.id   AF-A0A4P9VTU1-F1
#
_cell.length_a   1.000
_cell.length_b   1.000
_cell.length_c   1.000
_cell.angle_alpha   90.00
_cell.angle_beta   90.00
_cell.angle_gamma   90.00
#
_symmetry.space_group_name_H-M   'P 1'
#
loop_
_entity.id
_entity.type
_entity.pdbx_description
1 polymer ?
#
loop_
_entity_poly.entity_id
_entity_poly.type
_entity_poly.pdbx_seq_one_letter_code
_entity_poly.pdbx_strand_id
1 'polypeptide(L)' 'MTGYSKEKADRLIKKHEDAASKFEKEAREAEESETFQTSHSNELRKKAEAERNKADNLRHLKKHWGDD' A
#
# COMPACT_ATOMS: atom_id res chain seq x y z
N MET A 1 6.17 23.92 14.90
CA MET A 1 5.83 23.19 13.66
C MET A 1 5.98 21.70 13.88
N THR A 2 4.91 20.97 14.21
CA THR A 2 4.87 19.50 14.16
C THR A 2 4.28 19.06 12.82
N GLY A 3 4.84 19.58 11.74
CA GLY A 3 4.40 19.26 10.38
C GLY A 3 4.90 17.88 9.97
N TYR A 4 4.03 17.05 9.39
CA TYR A 4 4.46 15.89 8.64
C TYR A 4 5.38 16.35 7.50
N SER A 5 6.70 16.31 7.69
CA SER A 5 7.66 16.71 6.66
C SER A 5 7.45 15.88 5.39
N LYS A 6 7.65 16.48 4.21
CA LYS A 6 7.58 15.77 2.91
C LYS A 6 8.35 14.45 2.91
N GLU A 7 9.49 14.39 3.59
CA GLU A 7 10.27 13.16 3.81
C GLU A 7 9.52 12.06 4.58
N LYS A 8 8.74 12.42 5.61
CA LYS A 8 7.90 11.47 6.35
C LYS A 8 6.77 10.96 5.46
N ALA A 9 6.21 11.82 4.60
CA ALA A 9 5.26 11.43 3.56
C ALA A 9 5.87 10.37 2.63
N ASP A 10 7.06 10.64 2.11
CA ASP A 10 7.77 9.73 1.20
C ASP A 10 8.08 8.38 1.84
N ARG A 11 8.51 8.36 3.10
CA ARG A 11 8.73 7.12 3.84
C ARG A 11 7.44 6.32 4.02
N LEU A 12 6.32 6.99 4.30
CA LEU A 12 5.02 6.33 4.46
C LEU A 12 4.48 5.81 3.13
N ILE A 13 4.56 6.61 2.06
CA ILE A 13 4.19 6.20 0.69
C ILE A 13 4.98 4.94 0.32
N LYS A 14 6.31 4.96 0.46
CA LYS A 14 7.16 3.81 0.18
C LYS A 14 6.77 2.59 1.03
N LYS A 15 6.50 2.77 2.32
CA LYS A 15 6.08 1.68 3.20
C LYS A 15 4.76 1.03 2.74
N HIS A 16 3.79 1.83 2.32
CA HIS A 16 2.51 1.34 1.81
C HIS A 16 2.66 0.66 0.44
N GLU A 17 3.55 1.16 -0.43
CA GLU A 17 3.87 0.52 -1.70
C GLU A 17 4.57 -0.83 -1.52
N ASP A 18 5.55 -0.91 -0.61
CA ASP A 18 6.22 -2.17 -0.24
C ASP A 18 5.20 -3.18 0.32
N ALA A 19 4.31 -2.73 1.21
CA ALA A 19 3.26 -3.58 1.77
C ALA A 19 2.29 -4.09 0.69
N ALA A 20 1.87 -3.23 -0.23
CA ALA A 20 1.03 -3.62 -1.36
C ALA A 20 1.72 -4.67 -2.24
N SER A 21 2.97 -4.43 -2.62
CA SER A 21 3.76 -5.36 -3.42
C SER A 21 3.92 -6.72 -2.73
N LYS A 22 4.15 -6.71 -1.41
CA LYS A 22 4.21 -7.94 -0.61
C LYS A 22 2.88 -8.70 -0.65
N PHE A 23 1.75 -8.03 -0.42
CA PHE A 23 0.43 -8.67 -0.46
C PHE A 23 0.06 -9.17 -1.86
N GLU A 24 0.47 -8.51 -2.94
CA GLU A 24 0.27 -9.03 -4.30
C GLU A 24 1.09 -10.28 -4.58
N LYS A 25 2.35 -10.30 -4.10
CA LYS A 25 3.20 -11.48 -4.21
C LYS A 25 2.59 -12.63 -3.41
N GLU A 26 2.20 -12.40 -2.16
CA GLU A 26 1.53 -13.39 -1.31
C GLU A 26 0.22 -13.88 -1.95
N ALA A 27 -0.57 -12.98 -2.55
CA ALA A 27 -1.80 -13.35 -3.25
C ALA A 27 -1.51 -14.27 -4.43
N ARG A 28 -0.48 -13.95 -5.22
CA ARG A 28 -0.07 -14.75 -6.37
C ARG A 28 0.45 -16.12 -5.94
N GLU A 29 1.30 -16.17 -4.92
CA GLU A 29 1.78 -17.42 -4.33
C GLU A 29 0.62 -18.26 -3.77
N ALA A 30 -0.41 -17.63 -3.21
CA ALA A 30 -1.63 -18.30 -2.77
C ALA A 30 -2.52 -18.78 -3.94
N GLU A 31 -2.59 -18.06 -5.07
CA GLU A 31 -3.27 -18.52 -6.28
C GLU A 31 -2.54 -19.71 -6.94
N GLU A 32 -1.20 -19.72 -6.89
CA GLU A 32 -0.37 -20.81 -7.42
C GLU A 32 -0.36 -22.04 -6.49
N SER A 33 -0.65 -21.88 -5.21
CA SER A 33 -0.79 -22.98 -4.27
C SER A 33 -2.21 -23.56 -4.33
N GLU A 34 -2.38 -24.76 -4.91
CA GLU A 34 -3.66 -25.51 -4.96
C GLU A 34 -4.33 -25.70 -3.58
N THR A 35 -3.59 -25.47 -2.50
CA THR A 35 -4.03 -25.57 -1.11
C THR A 35 -4.82 -24.36 -0.60
N PHE A 36 -4.63 -23.16 -1.16
CA PHE A 36 -5.26 -21.95 -0.64
C PHE A 36 -6.45 -21.53 -1.50
N GLN A 37 -7.63 -21.47 -0.89
CA GLN A 37 -8.86 -21.15 -1.58
C GLN A 37 -8.81 -19.74 -2.21
N THR A 38 -9.48 -19.59 -3.35
CA THR A 38 -9.64 -18.32 -4.10
C THR A 38 -10.15 -17.15 -3.22
N SER A 39 -10.75 -17.43 -2.06
CA SER A 39 -11.12 -16.43 -1.06
C SER A 39 -9.89 -15.75 -0.45
N HIS A 40 -8.85 -16.51 -0.10
CA HIS A 40 -7.66 -16.00 0.57
C HIS A 40 -6.81 -15.12 -0.34
N SER A 41 -6.59 -15.54 -1.59
CA SER A 41 -5.93 -14.69 -2.58
C SER A 41 -6.71 -13.41 -2.87
N ASN A 42 -8.04 -13.48 -2.94
CA ASN A 42 -8.88 -12.29 -3.08
C ASN A 42 -8.78 -11.34 -1.87
N GLU A 43 -8.70 -11.86 -0.64
CA GLU A 43 -8.47 -11.03 0.55
C GLU A 43 -7.11 -10.33 0.51
N LEU A 44 -6.06 -11.04 0.09
CA LEU A 44 -4.72 -10.48 -0.06
C LEU A 44 -4.69 -9.41 -1.16
N ARG A 45 -5.39 -9.61 -2.29
CA ARG A 45 -5.53 -8.60 -3.36
C ARG A 45 -6.27 -7.36 -2.87
N LYS A 46 -7.35 -7.51 -2.09
CA LYS A 46 -8.05 -6.38 -1.46
C LYS A 46 -7.15 -5.62 -0.48
N LYS A 47 -6.32 -6.32 0.30
CA LYS A 47 -5.34 -5.69 1.19
C LYS A 47 -4.29 -4.91 0.39
N ALA A 48 -3.75 -5.48 -0.68
CA ALA A 48 -2.83 -4.79 -1.56
C ALA A 48 -3.43 -3.52 -2.15
N GLU A 49 -4.67 -3.59 -2.64
CA GLU A 49 -5.40 -2.44 -3.18
C GLU A 49 -5.61 -1.36 -2.11
N ALA A 50 -6.00 -1.74 -0.89
CA ALA A 50 -6.16 -0.80 0.21
C ALA A 50 -4.84 -0.09 0.57
N GLU A 51 -3.71 -0.80 0.56
CA GLU A 51 -2.40 -0.20 0.80
C GLU A 51 -1.97 0.72 -0.35
N ARG A 52 -2.24 0.37 -1.61
CA ARG A 52 -2.02 1.28 -2.76
C ARG A 52 -2.87 2.54 -2.64
N ASN A 53 -4.13 2.42 -2.27
CA ASN A 53 -5.02 3.57 -2.06
C ASN A 53 -4.52 4.47 -0.93
N LYS A 54 -3.95 3.91 0.14
CA LYS A 54 -3.28 4.71 1.19
C LYS A 54 -2.05 5.44 0.66
N ALA A 55 -1.21 4.77 -0.13
CA ALA A 55 -0.05 5.40 -0.76
C ALA A 55 -0.47 6.54 -1.70
N ASP A 56 -1.51 6.34 -2.51
CA ASP A 56 -2.03 7.34 -3.44
C ASP A 56 -2.65 8.55 -2.70
N ASN A 57 -3.46 8.30 -1.68
CA ASN A 57 -3.97 9.36 -0.80
C ASN A 57 -2.83 10.16 -0.15
N LEU A 58 -1.77 9.49 0.31
CA LEU A 58 -0.60 10.18 0.86
C LEU A 58 0.15 10.99 -0.20
N ARG A 59 0.26 10.50 -1.45
CA ARG A 59 0.81 11.27 -2.57
C ARG A 59 -0.04 12.50 -2.86
N HIS A 60 -1.36 12.38 -2.81
CA HIS A 60 -2.29 13.49 -3.00
C HIS A 60 -2.16 14.52 -1.87
N LEU A 61 -2.17 14.06 -0.61
CA LEU A 61 -1.97 14.93 0.56
C LEU A 61 -0.60 15.61 0.56
N LYS A 62 0.45 14.92 0.13
CA LYS A 62 1.81 15.47 0.00
C LYS A 62 1.84 16.70 -0.93
N LYS A 63 1.00 16.75 -1.97
CA LYS A 63 0.91 17.94 -2.85
C LYS A 63 0.46 19.19 -2.08
N HIS A 64 -0.31 19.02 -1.01
CA HIS A 64 -0.80 20.10 -0.16
C HIS A 64 0.11 20.41 1.03
N TRP A 65 1.18 19.63 1.27
CA TRP A 65 2.12 19.82 2.38
C TRP A 65 3.29 20.76 2.01
N GLY A 66 3.09 21.68 1.06
CA GLY A 66 4.13 22.54 0.55
C GLY A 66 3.67 23.89 -0.01
N ASP A 67 2.50 24.37 0.42
CA ASP A 67 1.93 25.66 0.01
C ASP A 67 1.84 26.67 1.19
N ASP A 68 2.70 26.52 2.20
CA ASP A 68 2.96 27.53 3.24
C ASP A 68 4.48 27.66 3.46
#